data_AF-A0A6P4I9C3-F1
#
_entry.id   AF-A0A6P4I9C3-F1
#
_cell.length_a   1.000
_cell.length_b   1.000
_cell.length_c   1.000
_cell.angle_alpha   90.00
_cell.angle_beta   90.00
_cell.angle_gamma   90.00
#
_symmetry.space_group_name_H-M   'P 1'
#
loop_
_entity.id
_entity.type
_entity.pdbx_description
1 polymer ?
#
loop_
_entity_poly.entity_id
_entity_poly.type
_entity_poly.pdbx_seq_one_letter_code
_entity_poly.pdbx_strand_id
1 'polypeptide(L)' 'MKAATIIIAIILLLPTSQQSSAGMERKVLSYNPTYEFWFFMPTGRPDDVPQTVKDVYWKTKSVCYTDFWFHCESGKAIV' A
#
# COMPACT_ATOMS: atom_id res chain seq x y z
N MET A 1 26.22 47.74 1.42
CA MET A 1 24.93 47.54 0.71
C MET A 1 25.26 46.81 -0.59
N LYS A 2 24.81 45.60 -0.91
CA LYS A 2 23.75 44.70 -0.41
C LYS A 2 24.19 43.25 -0.65
N ALA A 3 23.68 42.37 0.19
CA ALA A 3 23.99 40.95 0.30
C ALA A 3 23.99 40.22 -1.05
N ALA A 4 25.08 39.48 -1.31
CA ALA A 4 25.10 38.43 -2.33
C ALA A 4 24.06 37.39 -1.91
N THR A 5 23.01 37.34 -2.71
CA THR A 5 21.73 36.73 -2.43
C THR A 5 21.88 35.21 -2.28
N ILE A 6 21.72 34.76 -1.05
CA ILE A 6 21.50 33.38 -0.63
C ILE A 6 20.21 32.89 -1.30
N ILE A 7 20.27 32.37 -2.53
CA ILE A 7 19.11 31.80 -3.25
C ILE A 7 19.48 30.45 -3.88
N ILE A 8 20.16 29.58 -3.13
CA ILE A 8 20.36 28.18 -3.55
C ILE A 8 19.84 27.20 -2.48
N ALA A 9 19.66 27.64 -1.23
CA ALA A 9 19.25 26.76 -0.14
C ALA A 9 17.75 26.40 -0.12
N ILE A 10 16.89 27.12 -0.84
CA ILE A 10 15.43 26.99 -0.69
C ILE A 10 14.85 25.87 -1.58
N ILE A 11 15.57 25.43 -2.62
CA ILE A 11 15.09 24.37 -3.54
C ILE A 11 15.21 22.96 -2.91
N LEU A 12 16.07 22.79 -1.88
CA LEU A 12 16.21 21.52 -1.14
C LEU A 12 15.15 21.31 -0.05
N LEU A 13 14.34 22.33 0.24
CA LEU A 13 13.27 22.27 1.25
C LEU A 13 11.90 21.98 0.66
N LEU A 14 11.80 21.76 -0.65
CA LEU A 14 10.58 21.20 -1.20
C LEU A 14 10.47 19.78 -0.67
N PRO A 15 9.50 19.45 0.22
CA PRO A 15 9.18 18.05 0.44
C PRO A 15 8.96 17.49 -0.96
N THR A 16 9.67 16.42 -1.31
CA THR A 16 9.36 15.64 -2.50
C THR A 16 7.88 15.36 -2.41
N SER A 17 7.08 16.14 -3.13
CA SER A 17 5.66 15.93 -3.27
C SER A 17 5.58 14.50 -3.76
N GLN A 18 5.23 13.59 -2.85
CA GLN A 18 5.01 12.20 -3.21
C GLN A 18 3.92 12.32 -4.26
N GLN A 19 4.33 12.16 -5.52
CA GLN A 19 3.45 12.03 -6.63
C GLN A 19 2.69 10.75 -6.32
N SER A 20 1.60 10.91 -5.58
CA SER A 20 0.54 9.92 -5.43
C SER A 20 0.07 9.72 -6.84
N SER A 21 0.73 8.78 -7.53
CA SER A 21 0.28 8.30 -8.80
C SER A 21 -1.14 7.86 -8.55
N ALA A 22 -2.10 8.44 -9.26
CA ALA A 22 -3.46 7.93 -9.35
C ALA A 22 -3.51 6.54 -10.04
N GLY A 23 -2.49 5.70 -9.81
CA GLY A 23 -2.48 4.29 -10.12
C GLY A 23 -3.07 3.55 -8.94
N MET A 24 -3.91 2.56 -9.22
CA MET A 24 -4.46 1.61 -8.26
C MET A 24 -3.45 1.31 -7.14
N GLU A 25 -3.73 1.83 -5.94
CA GLU A 25 -2.88 1.62 -4.79
C GLU A 25 -2.90 0.12 -4.45
N ARG A 26 -1.75 -0.55 -4.58
CA ARG A 26 -1.61 -1.94 -4.18
C ARG A 26 -1.67 -2.05 -2.66
N LYS A 27 -2.73 -2.65 -2.16
CA LYS A 27 -2.94 -2.93 -0.73
C LYS A 27 -2.49 -4.34 -0.41
N VAL A 28 -1.76 -4.55 0.69
CA VAL A 28 -1.35 -5.88 1.15
C VAL A 28 -2.32 -6.34 2.24
N LEU A 29 -2.94 -7.50 2.06
CA LEU A 29 -3.84 -8.10 3.04
C LEU A 29 -3.04 -8.60 4.25
N SER A 30 -3.56 -8.35 5.44
CA SER A 30 -3.00 -8.83 6.70
C SER A 30 -4.11 -9.22 7.68
N TYR A 31 -3.78 -10.10 8.62
CA TYR A 31 -4.68 -10.56 9.67
C TYR A 31 -4.09 -10.28 11.05
N ASN A 32 -4.88 -9.67 11.93
CA ASN A 32 -4.53 -9.49 13.33
C ASN A 32 -5.17 -10.62 14.16
N PRO A 33 -4.39 -11.55 14.73
CA PRO A 33 -4.93 -12.67 15.48
C PRO A 33 -5.42 -12.31 16.88
N THR A 34 -5.01 -11.17 17.46
CA THR A 34 -5.44 -10.74 18.80
C THR A 34 -6.88 -10.27 18.80
N TYR A 35 -7.28 -9.60 17.72
CA TYR A 35 -8.61 -9.00 17.56
C TYR A 35 -9.41 -9.65 16.44
N GLU A 36 -8.88 -10.72 15.86
CA GLU A 36 -9.48 -11.55 14.82
C GLU A 36 -10.05 -10.78 13.62
N PHE A 37 -9.28 -9.85 13.05
CA PHE A 37 -9.73 -9.07 11.89
C PHE A 37 -8.72 -8.94 10.76
N TRP A 38 -9.27 -8.72 9.56
CA TRP A 38 -8.54 -8.45 8.33
C TRP A 38 -8.35 -6.95 8.09
N PHE A 39 -7.19 -6.57 7.58
CA PHE A 39 -6.86 -5.19 7.25
C PHE A 39 -5.89 -5.11 6.08
N PHE A 40 -5.78 -3.92 5.52
CA PHE A 40 -4.78 -3.60 4.50
C PHE A 40 -3.61 -2.83 5.11
N MET A 41 -2.41 -3.17 4.67
CA MET A 41 -1.21 -2.35 4.88
C MET A 41 -0.97 -1.46 3.65
N PRO A 42 -0.60 -0.18 3.84
CA PRO A 42 -0.38 0.48 5.14
C PRO A 42 -1.68 0.92 5.82
N THR A 43 -2.77 1.10 5.09
CA THR A 43 -4.05 1.57 5.65
C THR A 43 -5.26 0.91 4.99
N GLY A 44 -6.38 0.93 5.71
CA GLY A 44 -7.68 0.50 5.20
C GLY A 44 -8.13 -0.87 5.71
N ARG A 45 -9.39 -1.18 5.43
CA ARG A 45 -10.04 -2.43 5.80
C ARG A 45 -10.87 -2.93 4.61
N PRO A 46 -10.80 -4.21 4.25
CA PRO A 46 -11.76 -4.79 3.32
C PRO A 46 -13.13 -4.91 3.99
N ASP A 47 -14.21 -4.74 3.22
CA ASP A 47 -15.57 -4.99 3.69
C ASP A 47 -15.79 -6.49 3.97
N ASP A 48 -15.28 -7.34 3.08
CA ASP A 48 -15.22 -8.79 3.25
C ASP A 48 -13.93 -9.35 2.64
N VAL A 49 -13.51 -10.52 3.15
CA VAL A 49 -12.42 -11.32 2.58
C VAL A 49 -12.98 -12.69 2.22
N PRO A 50 -13.09 -13.02 0.91
CA PRO A 50 -13.63 -14.31 0.47
C PRO A 50 -12.83 -15.49 1.03
N GLN A 51 -13.48 -16.63 1.25
CA GLN A 51 -12.82 -17.80 1.85
C GLN A 51 -11.62 -18.29 1.02
N THR A 52 -11.72 -18.26 -0.32
CA THR A 52 -10.60 -18.61 -1.22
C THR A 52 -9.38 -17.74 -0.97
N VAL A 53 -9.58 -16.43 -0.76
CA VAL A 53 -8.53 -15.47 -0.44
C VAL A 53 -7.93 -15.74 0.94
N LYS A 54 -8.75 -16.06 1.95
CA LYS A 54 -8.29 -16.46 3.28
C LYS A 54 -7.40 -17.70 3.20
N ASP A 55 -7.82 -18.72 2.46
CA ASP A 55 -7.07 -19.97 2.30
C ASP A 55 -5.71 -19.74 1.61
N VAL A 56 -5.68 -18.90 0.57
CA VAL A 56 -4.45 -18.50 -0.10
C VAL A 56 -3.55 -17.71 0.85
N TYR A 57 -4.11 -16.78 1.63
CA TYR A 57 -3.36 -16.03 2.63
C TYR A 57 -2.74 -16.96 3.68
N TRP A 58 -3.47 -17.94 4.20
CA TRP A 58 -2.92 -18.88 5.19
C TRP A 58 -1.77 -19.71 4.64
N LYS A 59 -1.78 -20.04 3.35
CA LYS A 59 -0.72 -20.79 2.67
C LYS A 59 0.51 -19.94 2.33
N THR A 60 0.30 -18.70 1.90
CA THR A 60 1.35 -17.87 1.27
C THR A 60 1.77 -16.66 2.10
N LYS A 61 0.91 -16.19 2.99
CA LYS A 61 1.03 -14.91 3.71
C LYS A 61 1.21 -13.70 2.79
N SER A 62 0.82 -13.84 1.52
CA SER A 62 1.18 -12.90 0.46
C SER A 62 0.00 -12.72 -0.50
N VAL A 63 -0.96 -11.89 -0.08
CA VAL A 63 -2.18 -11.56 -0.84
C VAL A 63 -2.30 -10.04 -0.95
N CYS A 64 -2.54 -9.56 -2.17
CA CYS A 64 -2.67 -8.15 -2.49
C CYS A 64 -4.04 -7.85 -3.11
N TYR A 65 -4.43 -6.58 -3.04
CA TYR A 65 -5.69 -6.07 -3.55
C TYR A 65 -5.51 -4.71 -4.22
N THR A 66 -6.21 -4.51 -5.32
CA THR A 66 -6.45 -3.20 -5.96
C THR A 66 -7.95 -3.06 -6.19
N ASP A 67 -8.46 -3.64 -7.27
CA ASP A 67 -9.88 -3.85 -7.58
C ASP A 67 -10.26 -5.35 -7.52
N PHE A 68 -9.26 -6.23 -7.49
CA PHE A 68 -9.40 -7.68 -7.38
C PHE A 68 -8.28 -8.26 -6.52
N TRP A 69 -8.44 -9.50 -6.06
CA TRP A 69 -7.46 -10.21 -5.24
C TRP A 69 -6.41 -10.91 -6.10
N PHE A 70 -5.14 -10.78 -5.73
CA PHE A 70 -4.03 -11.42 -6.45
C PHE A 70 -2.86 -11.76 -5.54
N HIS A 71 -2.01 -12.69 -6.00
CA HIS A 71 -0.75 -13.00 -5.34
C HIS A 71 0.22 -11.81 -5.45
N CYS A 72 0.72 -11.30 -4.33
CA CYS A 72 1.53 -10.07 -4.33
C CYS A 72 2.80 -10.17 -5.18
N GLU A 73 3.42 -11.34 -5.24
CA GLU A 73 4.69 -11.56 -5.97
C GLU A 73 4.48 -11.76 -7.46
N SER A 74 3.52 -12.59 -7.85
CA SER A 74 3.33 -12.99 -9.25
C SER A 74 2.31 -12.14 -10.00
N GLY A 75 1.49 -11.34 -9.30
CA GLY A 75 0.38 -10.60 -9.91
C GLY A 75 -0.77 -11.50 -10.39
N LYS A 76 -0.68 -12.82 -10.20
CA LYS A 76 -1.71 -13.77 -10.64
C LYS A 76 -2.98 -13.58 -9.82
N ALA A 77 -4.12 -13.44 -10.50
CA ALA A 77 -5.42 -13.33 -9.86
C ALA A 77 -5.76 -14.57 -9.02
N ILE A 78 -6.43 -14.33 -7.89
CA ILE A 78 -7.02 -15.36 -7.04
C ILE A 78 -8.50 -15.45 -7.44
N VAL A 79 -8.88 -16.57 -8.04
CA VAL A 79 -10.26 -16.91 -8.44
C VAL A 79 -10.88 -17.91 -7.48
#